data_AF-A0A3S0PNV8-F1
#
_entry.id   AF-A0A3S0PNV8-F1
#
_cell.length_a   1.000
_cell.length_b   1.000
_cell.length_c   1.000
_cell.angle_alpha   90.00
_cell.angle_beta   90.00
_cell.angle_gamma   90.00
#
_symmetry.space_group_name_H-M   'P 1'
#
loop_
_entity.id
_entity.type
_entity.pdbx_description
1 polymer ?
#
loop_
_entity_poly.entity_id
_entity_poly.type
_entity_poly.pdbx_seq_one_letter_code
_entity_poly.pdbx_strand_id
1 'polypeptide(L)'
;MKQSNVIDFFSKKTYSEIASKDWQKNDELTNQFGIYLGCFGGNDTKIIRNLSDELNMKRIQIEQLTAEWEQLHEQYNEALHRCLAYLNIPKQIHINFENDSIMVSVNGDVWVIHDYEEKVRAHQE
;
A
#
# COMPACT_ATOMS: atom_id res chain seq x y z
N MET A 1 -7.06 20.66 20.51
CA MET A 1 -7.94 19.48 20.50
C MET A 1 -7.25 18.36 21.27
N LYS A 2 -7.91 17.75 22.26
CA LYS A 2 -7.38 16.60 23.02
C LYS A 2 -7.43 15.37 22.10
N GLN A 3 -6.29 14.99 21.52
CA GLN A 3 -6.12 13.85 20.60
C GLN A 3 -5.97 12.53 21.37
N SER A 4 -6.98 12.13 22.14
CA SER A 4 -6.89 10.91 22.95
C SER A 4 -8.03 9.99 22.52
N ASN A 5 -7.67 8.87 21.87
CA ASN A 5 -8.49 7.70 21.50
C ASN A 5 -8.91 7.56 20.03
N VAL A 6 -8.28 8.24 19.07
CA VAL A 6 -8.41 7.82 17.66
C VAL A 6 -7.45 6.66 17.43
N ILE A 7 -8.01 5.48 17.21
CA ILE A 7 -7.27 4.27 16.82
C ILE A 7 -7.17 4.27 15.31
N ASP A 8 -5.95 4.13 14.79
CA ASP A 8 -5.74 3.89 13.39
C ASP A 8 -6.22 2.47 13.04
N PHE A 9 -7.16 2.39 12.10
CA PHE A 9 -7.84 1.15 11.75
C PHE A 9 -6.87 0.07 11.23
N PHE A 10 -5.85 0.49 10.48
CA PHE A 10 -4.89 -0.41 9.81
C PHE A 10 -3.84 -0.93 10.78
N SER A 11 -3.26 -0.07 11.61
CA SER A 11 -2.23 -0.49 12.58
C SER A 11 -2.78 -0.98 13.91
N LYS A 12 -4.08 -0.81 14.17
CA LYS A 12 -4.75 -1.10 15.45
C LYS A 12 -4.08 -0.42 16.66
N LYS A 13 -3.30 0.62 16.39
CA LYS A 13 -2.60 1.42 17.39
C LYS A 13 -3.26 2.79 17.47
N THR A 14 -3.19 3.42 18.64
CA THR A 14 -3.62 4.80 18.80
C THR A 14 -2.70 5.73 18.01
N TYR A 15 -3.23 6.86 17.55
CA TYR A 15 -2.41 7.92 16.95
C TYR A 15 -1.24 8.31 17.86
N SER A 16 -1.43 8.31 19.18
CA SER A 16 -0.36 8.54 20.15
C SER A 16 0.74 7.47 20.14
N GLU A 17 0.42 6.19 19.92
CA GLU A 17 1.41 5.09 19.92
C GLU A 17 2.20 4.98 18.62
N ILE A 18 1.65 5.48 17.52
CA ILE A 18 2.30 5.44 16.21
C ILE A 18 3.07 6.76 15.97
N ALA A 19 2.53 7.89 16.46
CA ALA A 19 3.21 9.17 16.49
C ALA A 19 4.15 9.33 17.70
N SER A 20 4.16 8.40 18.67
CA SER A 20 5.16 8.40 19.74
C SER A 20 6.51 8.04 19.16
N LYS A 21 7.16 9.02 18.53
CA LYS A 21 8.59 9.02 18.37
C LYS A 21 9.19 9.09 19.77
N ASP A 22 10.09 8.16 20.03
CA ASP A 22 11.03 8.28 21.12
C ASP A 22 12.01 9.41 20.76
N TRP A 23 11.60 10.65 21.04
CA TRP A 23 12.41 11.84 20.77
C TRP A 23 13.76 11.73 21.46
N GLN A 24 13.82 11.01 22.58
CA GLN A 24 15.04 10.70 23.29
C GLN A 24 15.97 9.83 22.43
N LYS A 25 15.44 8.78 21.81
CA LYS A 25 16.18 7.96 20.82
C LYS A 25 16.60 8.75 19.58
N ASN A 26 15.76 9.67 19.10
CA ASN A 26 16.14 10.54 17.98
C ASN A 26 17.28 11.49 18.36
N ASP A 27 17.27 12.02 19.57
CA ASP A 27 18.34 12.85 20.11
C ASP A 27 19.64 12.02 20.27
N GLU A 28 19.54 10.77 20.74
CA GLU A 28 20.68 9.83 20.81
C GLU A 28 21.29 9.57 19.42
N LEU A 29 20.46 9.24 18.43
CA LEU A 29 20.91 9.01 17.05
C LEU A 29 21.52 10.28 16.43
N THR A 30 20.94 11.45 16.72
CA THR A 30 21.46 12.74 16.24
C THR A 30 22.79 13.08 16.90
N ASN A 31 22.96 12.78 18.18
CA ASN A 31 24.24 12.99 18.88
C ASN A 31 25.33 12.04 18.38
N GLN A 32 24.97 10.82 17.96
CA GLN A 32 25.94 9.82 17.50
C GLN A 32 26.30 9.96 16.02
N PHE A 33 25.34 10.33 15.16
CA PHE A 33 25.50 10.30 13.70
C PHE A 33 25.11 11.60 12.99
N GLY A 34 24.51 12.55 13.71
CA GLY A 34 23.97 13.77 13.13
C GLY A 34 25.01 14.84 12.91
N ILE A 35 24.71 15.74 11.97
CA ILE A 35 25.41 17.01 11.78
C ILE A 35 24.45 18.11 12.22
N TYR A 36 24.89 18.96 13.16
CA TYR A 36 24.09 20.08 13.63
C TYR A 36 24.00 21.18 12.55
N LEU A 37 22.78 21.57 12.19
CA LEU A 37 22.51 22.57 11.15
C LEU A 37 21.95 23.91 11.69
N GLY A 38 21.58 23.96 12.98
CA GLY A 38 20.93 25.12 13.60
C GLY A 38 19.68 24.74 14.39
N CYS A 39 18.91 25.74 14.83
CA CYS A 39 17.64 25.55 15.53
C CYS A 39 16.50 26.33 14.87
N PHE A 40 15.33 25.69 14.78
CA PHE A 40 14.09 26.35 14.36
C PHE A 40 13.47 27.12 15.53
N GLY A 41 12.64 28.12 15.21
CA GLY A 41 11.74 28.73 16.19
C GLY A 41 10.75 27.71 16.76
N GLY A 42 10.18 27.98 17.94
CA GLY A 42 9.31 27.03 18.64
C GLY A 42 8.06 26.60 17.84
N ASN A 43 7.47 27.52 17.08
CA ASN A 43 6.31 27.21 16.23
C ASN A 43 6.71 26.34 15.03
N ASP A 44 7.79 26.69 14.32
CA ASP A 44 8.26 25.94 13.16
C ASP A 44 8.72 24.54 13.55
N THR A 45 9.40 24.42 14.70
CA THR A 45 9.78 23.12 15.28
C THR A 45 8.56 22.23 15.46
N LYS A 46 7.48 22.77 16.03
CA LYS A 46 6.24 22.01 16.26
C LYS A 46 5.57 21.60 14.96
N ILE A 47 5.54 22.49 13.97
CA ILE A 47 4.96 22.20 12.64
C ILE A 47 5.75 21.06 11.96
N ILE A 48 7.07 21.17 11.89
CA ILE A 48 7.91 20.16 11.23
C ILE A 48 7.82 18.81 11.95
N ARG A 49 7.81 18.80 13.29
CA ARG A 49 7.64 17.56 14.06
C ARG A 49 6.29 16.90 13.77
N ASN A 50 5.20 17.66 13.83
CA ASN A 50 3.86 17.15 13.55
C ASN A 50 3.74 16.60 12.12
N LEU A 51 4.24 17.32 11.12
CA LEU A 51 4.23 16.86 9.72
C LEU A 51 5.09 15.61 9.53
N SER A 52 6.25 15.54 10.18
CA SER A 52 7.11 14.36 10.13
C SER A 52 6.43 13.13 10.77
N ASP A 53 5.63 13.33 11.81
CA ASP A 53 4.86 12.27 12.44
C ASP A 53 3.71 11.82 11.53
N GLU A 54 2.98 12.77 10.93
CA GLU A 54 1.91 12.47 9.97
C GLU A 54 2.42 11.75 8.72
N LEU A 55 3.58 12.14 8.18
CA LEU A 55 4.20 11.43 7.05
C LEU A 55 4.56 9.99 7.42
N ASN A 56 5.11 9.77 8.62
CA ASN A 56 5.44 8.44 9.08
C ASN A 56 4.19 7.56 9.26
N MET A 57 3.11 8.13 9.80
CA MET A 57 1.80 7.48 9.87
C MET A 57 1.32 7.03 8.49
N LYS A 58 1.32 7.96 7.52
CA LYS A 58 0.88 7.66 6.15
C LYS A 58 1.73 6.59 5.49
N ARG A 59 3.04 6.61 5.70
CA ARG A 59 3.94 5.55 5.23
C ARG A 59 3.53 4.18 5.78
N ILE A 60 3.30 4.06 7.09
CA ILE A 60 2.91 2.79 7.71
C ILE A 60 1.57 2.29 7.13
N GLN A 61 0.59 3.18 6.94
CA GLN A 61 -0.69 2.83 6.32
C GLN A 61 -0.50 2.31 4.89
N ILE A 62 0.39 2.93 4.10
CA ILE A 62 0.70 2.48 2.74
C ILE A 62 1.36 1.09 2.78
N GLU A 63 2.37 0.89 3.63
CA GLU A 63 3.05 -0.41 3.76
C GLU A 63 2.05 -1.55 4.10
N GLN A 64 1.08 -1.27 4.97
CA GLN A 64 0.04 -2.23 5.34
C GLN A 64 -0.91 -2.51 4.19
N LEU A 65 -1.40 -1.47 3.51
CA LEU A 65 -2.26 -1.62 2.33
C LEU A 65 -1.56 -2.37 1.19
N THR A 66 -0.26 -2.12 1.00
CA THR A 66 0.55 -2.86 0.02
C THR A 66 0.62 -4.34 0.39
N ALA A 67 0.91 -4.67 1.65
CA ALA A 67 0.94 -6.07 2.10
C ALA A 67 -0.42 -6.78 1.96
N GLU A 68 -1.52 -6.09 2.30
CA GLU A 68 -2.88 -6.62 2.11
C GLU A 68 -3.20 -6.85 0.62
N TRP A 69 -2.80 -5.91 -0.24
CA TRP A 69 -2.96 -6.04 -1.68
C TRP A 69 -2.15 -7.22 -2.24
N GLU A 70 -0.89 -7.39 -1.83
CA GLU A 70 -0.04 -8.51 -2.25
C GLU A 70 -0.66 -9.85 -1.84
N GLN A 71 -1.15 -9.96 -0.61
CA GLN A 71 -1.81 -11.16 -0.11
C GLN A 71 -3.11 -11.47 -0.88
N LEU A 72 -3.94 -10.46 -1.16
CA LEU A 72 -5.16 -10.63 -1.95
C LEU A 72 -4.84 -11.00 -3.40
N HIS A 73 -3.79 -10.43 -3.97
CA HIS A 73 -3.35 -10.73 -5.32
C HIS A 73 -2.85 -12.17 -5.43
N GLU A 74 -2.09 -12.66 -4.45
CA GLU A 74 -1.67 -14.06 -4.36
C GLU A 74 -2.87 -15.01 -4.29
N GLN A 75 -3.83 -14.75 -3.38
CA GLN A 75 -5.05 -15.55 -3.25
C GLN A 75 -5.89 -15.55 -4.54
N TYR A 76 -6.00 -14.39 -5.19
CA TYR A 76 -6.67 -14.28 -6.48
C TYR A 76 -5.99 -15.15 -7.54
N ASN A 77 -4.67 -15.09 -7.66
CA ASN A 77 -3.91 -15.87 -8.64
C ASN A 77 -4.03 -17.37 -8.39
N GLU A 78 -3.96 -17.81 -7.13
CA GLU A 78 -4.18 -19.21 -6.76
C GLU A 78 -5.57 -19.70 -7.16
N ALA A 79 -6.61 -18.93 -6.81
CA ALA A 79 -7.99 -19.24 -7.16
C ALA A 79 -8.19 -19.27 -8.67
N LEU A 80 -7.62 -18.31 -9.39
CA LEU A 80 -7.68 -18.21 -10.83
C LEU A 80 -7.03 -19.42 -11.50
N HIS A 81 -5.80 -19.79 -11.13
CA HIS A 81 -5.11 -20.96 -11.67
C HIS A 81 -5.92 -22.24 -11.44
N ARG A 82 -6.50 -22.41 -10.26
CA ARG A 82 -7.38 -23.55 -9.96
C ARG A 82 -8.62 -23.58 -10.86
N CYS A 83 -9.27 -22.44 -11.08
CA CYS A 83 -10.44 -22.33 -11.93
C CYS A 83 -10.11 -22.57 -13.42
N LEU A 84 -9.01 -22.01 -13.92
CA LEU A 84 -8.58 -22.23 -15.30
C LEU A 84 -8.22 -23.69 -15.57
N ALA A 85 -7.62 -24.38 -14.60
CA ALA A 85 -7.34 -25.81 -14.69
C ALA A 85 -8.63 -26.65 -14.86
N TYR A 86 -9.71 -26.26 -14.17
CA TYR A 86 -11.02 -26.91 -14.31
C TYR A 86 -11.63 -26.73 -15.71
N LEU A 87 -11.41 -25.57 -16.33
CA LEU A 87 -11.98 -25.24 -17.64
C LEU A 87 -11.34 -26.01 -18.81
N ASN A 88 -10.28 -26.79 -18.57
CA ASN A 88 -9.57 -27.59 -19.57
C ASN A 88 -9.31 -26.81 -20.88
N ILE A 89 -8.75 -25.61 -20.71
CA ILE A 89 -8.59 -24.63 -21.78
C ILE A 89 -7.80 -25.26 -22.94
N PRO A 90 -8.26 -25.11 -24.20
CA PRO A 90 -7.55 -25.60 -25.37
C PRO A 90 -6.10 -25.10 -25.40
N LYS A 91 -5.12 -25.98 -25.64
CA LYS A 91 -3.68 -25.66 -25.66
C LYS A 91 -3.28 -24.53 -26.62
N GLN A 92 -4.13 -24.22 -27.59
CA GLN A 92 -3.96 -23.13 -28.56
C GLN A 92 -4.28 -21.74 -27.99
N ILE A 93 -4.96 -21.66 -26.85
CA ILE A 93 -5.17 -20.41 -26.11
C ILE A 93 -3.96 -20.22 -25.20
N HIS A 94 -3.12 -19.26 -25.56
CA HIS A 94 -2.02 -18.82 -24.72
C HIS A 94 -2.47 -17.60 -23.92
N ILE A 95 -2.29 -17.64 -22.61
CA ILE A 95 -2.59 -16.53 -21.70
C ILE A 95 -1.28 -16.09 -21.08
N ASN A 96 -0.90 -14.83 -21.31
CA ASN A 96 0.23 -14.20 -20.65
C ASN A 96 -0.27 -13.46 -19.41
N PHE A 97 -0.09 -14.05 -18.23
CA PHE A 97 -0.56 -13.47 -16.96
C PHE A 97 0.09 -12.13 -16.57
N GLU A 98 1.15 -11.69 -17.25
CA GLU A 98 1.76 -10.39 -17.02
C GLU A 98 1.05 -9.25 -17.79
N ASN A 99 0.50 -9.55 -18.98
CA ASN A 99 -0.04 -8.54 -19.89
C ASN A 99 -1.55 -8.71 -20.16
N ASP A 100 -2.05 -9.93 -20.00
CA ASP A 100 -3.45 -10.28 -20.22
C ASP A 100 -4.23 -10.17 -18.92
N SER A 101 -5.47 -9.71 -19.01
CA SER A 101 -6.40 -9.70 -17.89
C SER A 101 -7.48 -10.75 -18.07
N ILE A 102 -7.74 -11.52 -17.02
CA ILE A 102 -8.85 -12.47 -16.99
C ILE A 102 -10.05 -11.83 -16.30
N MET A 103 -11.15 -11.73 -17.02
CA MET A 103 -12.40 -11.15 -16.53
C MET A 103 -13.47 -12.20 -16.36
N VAL A 104 -14.22 -12.09 -15.27
CA VAL A 104 -15.36 -12.97 -14.97
C VAL A 104 -16.63 -12.13 -15.05
N SER A 105 -17.56 -12.53 -15.93
CA SER A 105 -18.84 -11.85 -16.10
C SER A 105 -19.75 -12.11 -14.89
N VAL A 106 -20.83 -11.33 -14.77
CA VAL A 106 -21.87 -11.53 -13.74
C VAL A 106 -22.50 -12.93 -13.83
N ASN A 107 -22.53 -13.53 -15.02
CA ASN A 107 -23.04 -14.88 -15.25
C ASN A 107 -21.99 -15.98 -15.00
N GLY A 108 -20.76 -15.60 -14.65
CA GLY A 108 -19.63 -16.52 -14.46
C GLY A 108 -18.88 -16.89 -15.74
N ASP A 109 -19.13 -16.21 -16.86
CA ASP A 109 -18.37 -16.41 -18.10
C ASP A 109 -16.96 -15.85 -17.94
N VAL A 110 -15.95 -16.61 -18.37
CA VAL A 110 -14.55 -16.22 -18.24
C VAL A 110 -14.02 -15.73 -19.58
N TRP A 111 -13.44 -14.54 -19.59
CA TRP A 111 -12.90 -13.88 -20.76
C TRP A 111 -11.42 -13.55 -20.54
N VAL A 112 -10.62 -13.61 -21.59
CA VAL A 112 -9.25 -13.13 -21.59
C VAL A 112 -9.18 -11.89 -22.46
N ILE A 113 -8.67 -10.80 -21.89
CA ILE A 113 -8.39 -9.57 -22.62
C ILE A 113 -6.88 -9.44 -22.75
N HIS A 114 -6.39 -9.66 -23.98
CA HIS A 114 -4.98 -9.47 -24.30
C HIS A 114 -4.60 -8.00 -24.30
N ASP A 115 -3.40 -7.69 -23.80
CA ASP A 115 -2.81 -6.35 -23.74
C ASP A 115 -3.78 -5.32 -23.09
N TYR A 116 -4.28 -5.69 -21.91
CA TYR A 116 -5.39 -4.97 -21.27
C TYR A 116 -5.07 -3.49 -21.04
N GLU A 117 -3.88 -3.18 -20.54
CA GLU A 117 -3.52 -1.78 -20.26
C GLU A 117 -3.45 -0.90 -21.51
N GLU A 118 -3.02 -1.45 -22.65
CA GLU A 118 -2.98 -0.72 -23.91
C GLU A 118 -4.40 -0.44 -24.40
N LYS A 119 -5.27 -1.45 -24.30
CA LYS A 119 -6.69 -1.31 -24.69
C LYS A 119 -7.44 -0.32 -23.81
N VAL A 120 -7.21 -0.31 -22.50
CA VAL A 120 -7.85 0.66 -21.60
C VAL A 120 -7.41 2.08 -21.93
N ARG A 121 -6.11 2.30 -22.15
CA ARG A 121 -5.57 3.62 -22.53
C ARG A 121 -6.19 4.13 -23.83
N ALA A 122 -6.27 3.28 -24.86
CA ALA A 122 -6.86 3.64 -26.15
C ALA A 122 -8.35 4.00 -26.11
N HIS A 123 -9.08 3.64 -25.05
CA HIS A 123 -10.52 3.96 -24.89
C HIS A 123 -10.79 5.13 -23.92
N GLN A 124 -9.74 5.71 -23.32
CA GLN A 124 -9.83 6.88 -22.45
C GLN A 124 -9.43 8.18 -23.16
N GLU A 125 -8.96 8.11 -24.41
CA GLU A 125 -8.69 9.23 -25.33
C GLU A 125 -9.87 9.47 -26.28
#